data_AF-A0A2V6DRZ4-F1
#
_entry.id   AF-A0A2V6DRZ4-F1
#
_cell.length_a   1.000
_cell.length_b   1.000
_cell.length_c   1.000
_cell.angle_alpha   90.00
_cell.angle_beta   90.00
_cell.angle_gamma   90.00
#
_symmetry.space_group_name_H-M   'P 1'
#
loop_
_entity.id
_entity.type
_entity.pdbx_description
1 polymer ?
#
loop_
_entity_poly.entity_id
_entity_poly.type
_entity_poly.pdbx_seq_one_letter_code
_entity_poly.pdbx_strand_id
1 'polypeptide(L)'
;MKHASKTVKRKPQTSAGGIARELIRADMKKMKEASRGLEKFSANGVGRKNGATRDAANAPVVKHPGTALEAAIQRYVDLFDFAPIGYVSLDRVGHIKEINVAAARLLDASRDRLIGRPFALHVTKDDSVLFLNHLRRCQSSESRVETDLHLKKRDSEIILAHLASSPMTSSMRDGTMLYQTAIIDLTERKRAEEAIRQSEKRYRTLFDLVPVAVYTCDAKGLIQEYNQHAVELWGRAPKRNDPSEKFCGS
;
A
#
# COMPACT_ATOMS: atom_id res chain seq x y z
N MET A 1 -42.79 -39.68 -9.65
CA MET A 1 -41.77 -38.61 -9.64
C MET A 1 -42.43 -37.26 -9.94
N LYS A 2 -42.48 -36.35 -8.97
CA LYS A 2 -42.55 -34.88 -9.13
C LYS A 2 -42.31 -34.28 -7.74
N HIS A 3 -41.10 -33.76 -7.52
CA HIS A 3 -40.61 -33.28 -6.23
C HIS A 3 -41.12 -31.87 -5.90
N ALA A 4 -41.54 -31.69 -4.66
CA ALA A 4 -41.93 -30.42 -4.05
C ALA A 4 -40.72 -29.50 -3.84
N SER A 5 -40.89 -28.21 -4.19
CA SER A 5 -39.89 -27.16 -4.01
C SER A 5 -40.02 -26.56 -2.60
N LYS A 6 -39.01 -26.76 -1.74
CA LYS A 6 -38.91 -26.13 -0.41
C LYS A 6 -38.13 -24.82 -0.51
N THR A 7 -38.81 -23.71 -0.27
CA THR A 7 -38.22 -22.37 -0.16
C THR A 7 -37.43 -22.24 1.14
N VAL A 8 -36.09 -22.23 1.05
CA VAL A 8 -35.19 -22.01 2.20
C VAL A 8 -35.00 -20.50 2.39
N LYS A 9 -35.58 -19.94 3.48
CA LYS A 9 -35.32 -18.57 3.93
C LYS A 9 -33.84 -18.43 4.32
N ARG A 10 -33.05 -17.64 3.56
CA ARG A 10 -31.67 -17.27 3.93
C ARG A 10 -31.69 -16.28 5.10
N LYS A 11 -31.00 -16.63 6.20
CA LYS A 11 -30.69 -15.72 7.31
C LYS A 11 -29.81 -14.55 6.84
N PRO A 12 -29.91 -13.36 7.43
CA PRO A 12 -29.08 -12.22 7.06
C PRO A 12 -27.62 -12.49 7.43
N GLN A 13 -26.72 -12.45 6.44
CA GLN A 13 -25.27 -12.58 6.64
C GLN A 13 -24.71 -11.25 7.16
N THR A 14 -24.36 -11.23 8.44
CA THR A 14 -23.62 -10.13 9.07
C THR A 14 -22.22 -10.05 8.46
N SER A 15 -21.86 -8.87 7.94
CA SER A 15 -20.56 -8.62 7.31
C SER A 15 -19.39 -8.79 8.29
N ALA A 16 -18.20 -9.14 7.78
CA ALA A 16 -17.00 -9.36 8.59
C ALA A 16 -16.56 -8.12 9.40
N GLY A 17 -16.94 -6.91 8.96
CA GLY A 17 -16.79 -5.68 9.76
C GLY A 17 -17.70 -5.62 10.99
N GLY A 18 -18.85 -6.30 10.95
CA GLY A 18 -19.70 -6.55 12.12
C GLY A 18 -19.07 -7.55 13.08
N ILE A 19 -18.48 -8.63 12.54
CA ILE A 19 -17.82 -9.69 13.34
C ILE A 19 -16.57 -9.16 14.04
N ALA A 20 -15.75 -8.33 13.37
CA ALA A 20 -14.60 -7.67 14.00
C ALA A 20 -15.03 -6.66 15.08
N ARG A 21 -16.08 -5.88 14.83
CA ARG A 21 -16.67 -4.98 15.84
C ARG A 21 -17.25 -5.74 17.04
N GLU A 22 -17.86 -6.91 16.80
CA GLU A 22 -18.49 -7.73 17.83
C GLU A 22 -17.47 -8.53 18.66
N LEU A 23 -16.38 -9.02 18.02
CA LEU A 23 -15.22 -9.64 18.68
C LEU A 23 -14.47 -8.64 19.56
N ILE A 24 -14.17 -7.44 19.04
CA ILE A 24 -13.53 -6.38 19.83
C ILE A 24 -14.44 -5.93 20.98
N ARG A 25 -15.76 -5.85 20.76
CA ARG A 25 -16.74 -5.50 21.81
C ARG A 25 -16.88 -6.59 22.89
N ALA A 26 -16.78 -7.87 22.52
CA ALA A 26 -16.81 -9.00 23.45
C ALA A 26 -15.54 -9.08 24.32
N ASP A 27 -14.37 -8.85 23.74
CA ASP A 27 -13.10 -8.81 24.49
C ASP A 27 -12.97 -7.55 25.37
N MET A 28 -13.54 -6.43 24.95
CA MET A 28 -13.67 -5.22 25.79
C MET A 28 -14.56 -5.44 27.03
N LYS A 29 -15.61 -6.27 26.90
CA LYS A 29 -16.49 -6.61 28.04
C LYS A 29 -15.74 -7.48 29.06
N LYS A 30 -14.94 -8.45 28.58
CA LYS A 30 -14.07 -9.27 29.43
C LYS A 30 -12.98 -8.46 30.13
N MET A 31 -12.35 -7.50 29.43
CA MET A 31 -11.36 -6.61 30.04
C MET A 31 -11.97 -5.64 31.07
N LYS A 32 -13.18 -5.09 30.82
CA LYS A 32 -13.90 -4.26 31.81
C LYS A 32 -14.34 -5.05 33.04
N GLU A 33 -14.77 -6.30 32.88
CA GLU A 33 -15.15 -7.18 33.99
C GLU A 33 -13.92 -7.60 34.82
N ALA A 34 -12.77 -7.86 34.19
CA ALA A 34 -11.50 -8.11 34.87
C ALA A 34 -11.00 -6.87 35.64
N SER A 35 -11.17 -5.67 35.08
CA SER A 35 -10.80 -4.41 35.74
C SER A 35 -11.71 -4.06 36.92
N ARG A 36 -13.01 -4.42 36.88
CA ARG A 36 -13.95 -4.24 38.01
C ARG A 36 -13.62 -5.12 39.22
N GLY A 37 -12.89 -6.22 39.04
CA GLY A 37 -12.37 -7.04 40.14
C GLY A 37 -11.24 -6.33 40.93
N LEU A 38 -10.53 -5.40 40.29
CA LEU A 38 -9.43 -4.64 40.87
C LEU A 38 -9.89 -3.33 41.55
N GLU A 39 -11.06 -2.79 41.19
CA GLU A 39 -11.62 -1.59 41.83
C GLU A 39 -12.29 -1.84 43.19
N LYS A 40 -12.46 -3.11 43.62
CA LYS A 40 -13.02 -3.40 44.97
C LYS A 40 -12.05 -3.16 46.13
N PHE A 41 -10.79 -2.79 45.86
CA PHE A 41 -9.80 -2.49 46.91
C PHE A 41 -9.52 -1.01 47.16
N SER A 42 -10.21 -0.08 46.47
CA SER A 42 -10.05 1.34 46.75
C SER A 42 -11.30 2.14 46.43
N ALA A 43 -12.22 2.22 47.38
CA ALA A 43 -13.10 3.37 47.60
C ALA A 43 -13.93 3.17 48.88
N ASN A 44 -13.29 3.49 50.01
CA ASN A 44 -13.99 3.97 51.20
C ASN A 44 -14.32 5.45 50.95
N GLY A 45 -15.56 5.89 51.13
CA GLY A 45 -15.86 7.31 51.40
C GLY A 45 -16.85 8.04 50.49
N VAL A 46 -18.02 8.30 51.09
CA VAL A 46 -18.84 9.53 51.03
C VAL A 46 -19.58 9.87 49.73
N GLY A 47 -20.91 9.84 49.81
CA GLY A 47 -21.83 10.15 48.70
C GLY A 47 -22.38 11.58 48.67
N ARG A 48 -23.29 11.81 47.72
CA ARG A 48 -24.44 12.73 47.85
C ARG A 48 -25.43 12.54 46.69
N LYS A 49 -26.70 12.78 47.01
CA LYS A 49 -27.92 12.56 46.21
C LYS A 49 -28.29 13.74 45.29
N ASN A 50 -29.31 13.48 44.46
CA ASN A 50 -30.26 14.37 43.73
C ASN A 50 -29.87 14.62 42.26
N GLY A 51 -30.71 14.47 41.22
CA GLY A 51 -32.16 14.25 41.09
C GLY A 51 -32.79 15.39 40.28
N ALA A 52 -33.14 15.17 38.99
CA ALA A 52 -34.27 15.80 38.25
C ALA A 52 -34.27 15.48 36.72
N THR A 53 -35.43 14.98 36.25
CA THR A 53 -36.20 15.16 34.99
C THR A 53 -35.71 16.11 33.89
N ARG A 54 -36.13 16.08 32.61
CA ARG A 54 -36.69 15.17 31.58
C ARG A 54 -36.86 16.08 30.32
N ASP A 55 -36.76 15.51 29.12
CA ASP A 55 -37.26 16.03 27.82
C ASP A 55 -36.50 17.15 27.07
N ALA A 56 -35.77 16.77 26.01
CA ALA A 56 -35.67 17.53 24.76
C ALA A 56 -35.37 16.57 23.59
N ALA A 57 -36.16 16.72 22.53
CA ALA A 57 -36.34 15.78 21.44
C ALA A 57 -35.29 15.88 20.32
N ASN A 58 -35.01 14.72 19.72
CA ASN A 58 -34.69 14.48 18.30
C ASN A 58 -33.69 15.43 17.61
N ALA A 59 -32.39 15.14 17.80
CA ALA A 59 -31.33 15.52 16.86
C ALA A 59 -30.63 14.24 16.36
N PRO A 60 -30.15 14.19 15.10
CA PRO A 60 -29.46 13.00 14.58
C PRO A 60 -28.19 12.79 15.41
N VAL A 61 -28.17 11.67 16.14
CA VAL A 61 -27.05 11.28 17.00
C VAL A 61 -25.86 10.94 16.11
N VAL A 62 -25.04 11.96 15.80
CA VAL A 62 -23.65 11.73 15.42
C VAL A 62 -22.99 11.12 16.65
N LYS A 63 -22.80 9.81 16.64
CA LYS A 63 -22.12 9.10 17.73
C LYS A 63 -20.68 9.60 17.80
N HIS A 64 -20.45 10.59 18.65
CA HIS A 64 -19.11 10.90 19.11
C HIS A 64 -18.53 9.64 19.77
N PRO A 65 -17.26 9.28 19.52
CA PRO A 65 -16.62 8.15 20.19
C PRO A 65 -16.71 8.40 21.70
N GLY A 66 -17.42 7.52 22.41
CA GLY A 66 -17.79 7.70 23.81
C GLY A 66 -16.62 7.50 24.77
N THR A 67 -15.43 7.15 24.26
CA THR A 67 -14.20 6.95 25.04
C THR A 67 -12.95 7.29 24.21
N ALA A 68 -11.86 7.62 24.90
CA ALA A 68 -10.53 7.81 24.27
C ALA A 68 -10.05 6.58 23.47
N LEU A 69 -10.51 5.40 23.87
CA LEU A 69 -10.20 4.12 23.24
C LEU A 69 -10.91 3.92 21.91
N GLU A 70 -12.19 4.27 21.82
CA GLU A 70 -12.94 4.26 20.56
C GLU A 70 -12.34 5.25 19.56
N ALA A 71 -11.93 6.43 20.03
CA ALA A 71 -11.25 7.41 19.18
C ALA A 71 -9.87 6.90 18.70
N ALA A 72 -9.12 6.19 19.54
CA ALA A 72 -7.85 5.58 19.15
C ALA A 72 -8.03 4.48 18.11
N ILE A 73 -9.04 3.61 18.28
CA ILE A 73 -9.37 2.55 17.31
C ILE A 73 -9.78 3.16 15.97
N GLN A 74 -10.62 4.18 15.98
CA GLN A 74 -11.06 4.84 14.74
C GLN A 74 -9.87 5.47 14.01
N ARG A 75 -8.98 6.17 14.72
CA ARG A 75 -7.75 6.72 14.13
C ARG A 75 -6.88 5.63 13.49
N TYR A 76 -6.75 4.47 14.13
CA TYR A 76 -5.99 3.35 13.58
C TYR A 76 -6.62 2.78 12.30
N VAL A 77 -7.94 2.58 12.31
CA VAL A 77 -8.68 2.11 11.12
C VAL A 77 -8.51 3.10 9.98
N ASP A 78 -8.64 4.40 10.25
CA ASP A 78 -8.53 5.42 9.22
C ASP A 78 -7.13 5.45 8.62
N LEU A 79 -6.07 5.41 9.45
CA LEU A 79 -4.69 5.36 8.98
C LEU A 79 -4.40 4.10 8.15
N PHE A 80 -5.00 2.97 8.50
CA PHE A 80 -4.82 1.72 7.76
C PHE A 80 -5.61 1.70 6.45
N ASP A 81 -6.92 1.95 6.50
CA ASP A 81 -7.84 1.83 5.37
C ASP A 81 -7.71 2.98 4.35
N PHE A 82 -7.37 4.19 4.80
CA PHE A 82 -7.20 5.36 3.91
C PHE A 82 -5.74 5.67 3.58
N ALA A 83 -4.79 4.83 4.01
CA ALA A 83 -3.42 4.93 3.50
C ALA A 83 -3.42 4.82 1.96
N PRO A 84 -2.66 5.67 1.25
CA PRO A 84 -2.53 5.59 -0.20
C PRO A 84 -1.70 4.37 -0.65
N ILE A 85 -1.05 3.68 0.28
CA ILE A 85 -0.24 2.49 0.03
C ILE A 85 -1.07 1.25 0.35
N GLY A 86 -0.95 0.23 -0.50
CA GLY A 86 -1.59 -1.06 -0.26
C GLY A 86 -0.94 -1.75 0.93
N TYR A 87 -1.72 -2.09 1.96
CA TYR A 87 -1.26 -2.89 3.08
C TYR A 87 -1.96 -4.23 3.11
N VAL A 88 -1.16 -5.29 3.29
CA VAL A 88 -1.64 -6.66 3.50
C VAL A 88 -0.87 -7.28 4.66
N SER A 89 -1.55 -8.06 5.49
CA SER A 89 -0.92 -8.89 6.52
C SER A 89 -1.03 -10.34 6.11
N LEU A 90 0.10 -11.03 6.02
CA LEU A 90 0.20 -12.42 5.61
C LEU A 90 0.55 -13.32 6.79
N ASP A 91 0.05 -14.56 6.81
CA ASP A 91 0.58 -15.58 7.72
C ASP A 91 1.87 -16.23 7.20
N ARG A 92 2.42 -17.15 8.00
CA ARG A 92 3.64 -17.90 7.67
C ARG A 92 3.60 -18.59 6.30
N VAL A 93 2.41 -18.97 5.83
CA VAL A 93 2.21 -19.69 4.56
C VAL A 93 1.85 -18.72 3.42
N GLY A 94 1.63 -17.44 3.72
CA GLY A 94 1.28 -16.42 2.74
C GLY A 94 -0.22 -16.24 2.53
N HIS A 95 -1.08 -16.69 3.45
CA HIS A 95 -2.51 -16.36 3.39
C HIS A 95 -2.77 -14.96 3.92
N ILE A 96 -3.67 -14.25 3.24
CA ILE A 96 -4.09 -12.91 3.62
C ILE A 96 -4.91 -12.98 4.92
N LYS A 97 -4.41 -12.41 6.00
CA LYS A 97 -5.17 -12.22 7.24
C LYS A 97 -5.93 -10.92 7.25
N GLU A 98 -5.27 -9.86 6.80
CA GLU A 98 -5.86 -8.53 6.73
C GLU A 98 -5.39 -7.82 5.46
N ILE A 99 -6.21 -6.91 4.96
CA ILE A 99 -5.91 -6.11 3.78
C ILE A 99 -6.67 -4.79 3.90
N ASN A 100 -6.01 -3.69 3.58
CA ASN A 100 -6.63 -2.37 3.56
C ASN A 100 -7.38 -2.10 2.25
N VAL A 101 -8.10 -0.99 2.18
CA VAL A 101 -8.89 -0.62 1.00
C VAL A 101 -7.99 -0.39 -0.23
N ALA A 102 -6.81 0.23 -0.06
CA ALA A 102 -5.90 0.49 -1.16
C ALA A 102 -5.39 -0.82 -1.82
N ALA A 103 -4.95 -1.80 -1.03
CA ALA A 103 -4.50 -3.10 -1.54
C ALA A 103 -5.66 -3.90 -2.14
N ALA A 104 -6.85 -3.86 -1.56
CA ALA A 104 -8.02 -4.53 -2.13
C ALA A 104 -8.41 -3.96 -3.50
N ARG A 105 -8.34 -2.63 -3.67
CA ARG A 105 -8.52 -1.95 -4.96
C ARG A 105 -7.41 -2.31 -5.95
N LEU A 106 -6.15 -2.33 -5.51
CA LEU A 106 -5.01 -2.69 -6.35
C LEU A 106 -5.12 -4.13 -6.88
N LEU A 107 -5.62 -5.06 -6.08
CA LEU A 107 -5.86 -6.47 -6.47
C LEU A 107 -7.20 -6.68 -7.22
N ASP A 108 -8.01 -5.63 -7.38
CA ASP A 108 -9.34 -5.66 -7.99
C ASP A 108 -10.27 -6.75 -7.41
N ALA A 109 -10.28 -6.85 -6.09
CA ALA A 109 -11.08 -7.84 -5.39
C ALA A 109 -11.62 -7.31 -4.06
N SER A 110 -12.81 -7.76 -3.68
CA SER A 110 -13.39 -7.40 -2.39
C SER A 110 -12.63 -8.05 -1.25
N ARG A 111 -12.45 -7.30 -0.15
CA ARG A 111 -11.78 -7.76 1.07
C ARG A 111 -12.26 -9.13 1.54
N ASP A 112 -13.57 -9.37 1.55
CA ASP A 112 -14.17 -10.64 1.98
C ASP A 112 -13.76 -11.86 1.12
N ARG A 113 -13.38 -11.63 -0.15
CA ARG A 113 -12.89 -12.70 -1.03
C ARG A 113 -11.39 -12.93 -0.92
N LEU A 114 -10.66 -11.93 -0.45
CA LEU A 114 -9.20 -11.95 -0.29
C LEU A 114 -8.79 -12.56 1.05
N ILE A 115 -9.51 -12.23 2.13
CA ILE A 115 -9.19 -12.76 3.46
C ILE A 115 -9.25 -14.29 3.48
N GLY A 116 -8.21 -14.89 4.03
CA GLY A 116 -8.01 -16.34 4.13
C GLY A 116 -7.48 -16.99 2.85
N ARG A 117 -7.38 -16.27 1.73
CA ARG A 117 -6.85 -16.82 0.48
C ARG A 117 -5.33 -16.65 0.40
N PRO A 118 -4.64 -17.56 -0.32
CA PRO A 118 -3.21 -17.40 -0.58
C PRO A 118 -2.96 -16.15 -1.44
N PHE A 119 -2.06 -15.27 -1.00
CA PHE A 119 -1.65 -14.10 -1.76
C PHE A 119 -0.99 -14.48 -3.09
N ALA A 120 -0.33 -15.64 -3.15
CA ALA A 120 0.26 -16.21 -4.36
C ALA A 120 -0.73 -16.33 -5.54
N LEU A 121 -2.04 -16.40 -5.27
CA LEU A 121 -3.07 -16.39 -6.33
C LEU A 121 -3.11 -15.08 -7.12
N HIS A 122 -2.54 -13.99 -6.60
CA HIS A 122 -2.42 -12.71 -7.27
C HIS A 122 -1.02 -12.45 -7.84
N VAL A 123 -0.09 -13.37 -7.67
CA VAL A 123 1.23 -13.30 -8.30
C VAL A 123 1.14 -13.94 -9.69
N THR A 124 1.91 -13.43 -10.65
CA THR A 124 2.05 -14.07 -11.96
C THR A 124 2.72 -15.45 -11.82
N LYS A 125 2.57 -16.29 -12.84
CA LYS A 125 3.18 -17.63 -12.82
C LYS A 125 4.71 -17.53 -12.82
N ASP A 126 5.25 -16.62 -13.61
CA ASP A 126 6.70 -16.43 -13.77
C ASP A 126 7.36 -15.97 -12.46
N ASP A 127 6.66 -15.15 -11.66
CA ASP A 127 7.19 -14.62 -10.40
C ASP A 127 6.76 -15.42 -9.17
N SER A 128 6.11 -16.58 -9.36
CA SER A 128 5.69 -17.44 -8.25
C SER A 128 6.88 -17.90 -7.40
N VAL A 129 8.02 -18.21 -8.03
CA VAL A 129 9.25 -18.59 -7.32
C VAL A 129 9.84 -17.40 -6.56
N LEU A 130 9.78 -16.18 -7.12
CA LEU A 130 10.23 -14.96 -6.46
C LEU A 130 9.42 -14.71 -5.18
N PHE A 131 8.10 -14.85 -5.24
CA PHE A 131 7.24 -14.68 -4.07
C PHE A 131 7.50 -15.75 -2.99
N LEU A 132 7.71 -17.01 -3.38
CA LEU A 132 8.06 -18.06 -2.42
C LEU A 132 9.40 -17.79 -1.72
N ASN A 133 10.39 -17.31 -2.48
CA ASN A 133 11.68 -16.89 -1.92
C ASN A 133 11.52 -15.67 -0.99
N HIS A 134 10.65 -14.72 -1.34
CA HIS A 134 10.30 -13.59 -0.48
C HIS A 134 9.75 -14.07 0.87
N LEU A 135 8.77 -14.98 0.86
CA LEU A 135 8.21 -15.55 2.10
C LEU A 135 9.26 -16.30 2.93
N ARG A 136 10.13 -17.09 2.30
CA ARG A 136 11.24 -17.77 2.99
C ARG A 136 12.20 -16.78 3.64
N ARG A 137 12.56 -15.71 2.94
CA ARG A 137 13.41 -14.64 3.49
C ARG A 137 12.75 -13.94 4.67
N CYS A 138 11.43 -13.73 4.62
CA CYS A 138 10.69 -13.17 5.76
C CYS A 138 10.69 -14.11 6.98
N GLN A 139 10.69 -15.43 6.76
CA GLN A 139 10.76 -16.42 7.84
C GLN A 139 12.14 -16.52 8.48
N SER A 140 13.21 -16.35 7.70
CA SER A 140 14.59 -16.49 8.17
C SER A 140 15.22 -15.18 8.66
N SER A 141 14.57 -14.04 8.41
CA SER A 141 15.09 -12.71 8.73
C SER A 141 14.24 -12.05 9.82
N GLU A 142 14.90 -11.37 10.74
CA GLU A 142 14.24 -10.46 11.70
C GLU A 142 14.06 -9.04 11.13
N SER A 143 14.58 -8.78 9.93
CA SER A 143 14.54 -7.47 9.27
C SER A 143 13.59 -7.42 8.07
N ARG A 144 13.34 -6.20 7.59
CA ARG A 144 12.51 -5.90 6.42
C ARG A 144 13.06 -6.59 5.16
N VAL A 145 12.18 -7.25 4.43
CA VAL A 145 12.47 -7.94 3.17
C VAL A 145 11.75 -7.25 2.03
N GLU A 146 12.50 -6.92 0.97
CA GLU A 146 11.98 -6.25 -0.21
C GLU A 146 12.11 -7.12 -1.46
N THR A 147 11.11 -7.08 -2.33
CA THR A 147 11.10 -7.81 -3.61
C THR A 147 10.15 -7.14 -4.60
N ASP A 148 10.64 -6.91 -5.81
CA ASP A 148 9.81 -6.50 -6.95
C ASP A 148 9.27 -7.75 -7.64
N LEU A 149 7.97 -7.75 -7.93
CA LEU A 149 7.30 -8.82 -8.66
C LEU A 149 6.05 -8.33 -9.37
N HIS A 150 5.56 -9.13 -10.30
CA HIS A 150 4.37 -8.85 -11.05
C HIS A 150 3.14 -9.41 -10.33
N LEU A 151 2.19 -8.53 -10.08
CA LEU A 151 0.86 -8.90 -9.60
C LEU A 151 -0.13 -8.89 -10.76
N LYS A 152 -1.02 -9.87 -10.79
CA LYS A 152 -2.17 -9.91 -11.68
C LYS A 152 -3.42 -9.43 -10.95
N LYS A 153 -4.08 -8.44 -11.54
CA LYS A 153 -5.43 -8.04 -11.13
C LYS A 153 -6.45 -9.07 -11.61
N ARG A 154 -7.68 -8.95 -11.13
CA ARG A 154 -8.77 -9.84 -11.54
C ARG A 154 -9.08 -9.74 -13.05
N ASP A 155 -8.94 -8.57 -13.65
CA ASP A 155 -9.15 -8.32 -15.08
C ASP A 155 -7.93 -8.66 -15.98
N SER A 156 -7.02 -9.51 -15.49
CA SER A 156 -5.78 -9.91 -16.18
C SER A 156 -4.75 -8.81 -16.44
N GLU A 157 -5.01 -7.56 -16.03
CA GLU A 157 -3.99 -6.51 -16.02
C GLU A 157 -2.83 -6.90 -15.09
N ILE A 158 -1.60 -6.73 -15.57
CA ILE A 158 -0.39 -6.99 -14.81
C ILE A 158 0.23 -5.66 -14.38
N ILE A 159 0.55 -5.55 -13.10
CA ILE A 159 1.27 -4.41 -12.54
C ILE A 159 2.61 -4.89 -11.96
N LEU A 160 3.63 -4.05 -12.07
CA LEU A 160 4.88 -4.27 -11.36
C LEU A 160 4.73 -3.71 -9.94
N ALA A 161 4.77 -4.58 -8.94
CA ALA A 161 4.63 -4.22 -7.55
C ALA A 161 5.93 -4.42 -6.78
N HIS A 162 6.28 -3.45 -5.96
CA HIS A 162 7.29 -3.59 -4.92
C HIS A 162 6.63 -4.04 -3.62
N LEU A 163 7.05 -5.20 -3.12
CA LEU A 163 6.65 -5.73 -1.83
C LEU A 163 7.71 -5.42 -0.80
N ALA A 164 7.32 -4.72 0.26
CA ALA A 164 8.14 -4.45 1.43
C ALA A 164 7.49 -5.08 2.66
N SER A 165 8.06 -6.19 3.14
CA SER A 165 7.50 -7.01 4.21
C SER A 165 8.35 -6.94 5.47
N SER A 166 7.69 -6.69 6.60
CA SER A 166 8.33 -6.74 7.91
C SER A 166 7.70 -7.84 8.78
N PRO A 167 8.53 -8.68 9.42
CA PRO A 167 8.05 -9.62 10.44
C PRO A 167 7.39 -8.88 11.62
N MET A 168 6.22 -9.35 12.06
CA MET A 168 5.52 -8.81 13.24
C MET A 168 4.88 -9.94 14.04
N THR A 169 5.11 -9.94 15.36
CA THR A 169 4.44 -10.85 16.28
C THR A 169 3.06 -10.30 16.64
N SER A 170 2.00 -11.05 16.36
CA SER A 170 0.64 -10.64 16.72
C SER A 170 0.42 -10.76 18.22
N SER A 171 0.18 -9.62 18.89
CA SER A 171 -0.22 -9.58 20.31
C SER A 171 -1.64 -10.09 20.56
N MET A 172 -2.47 -10.19 19.50
CA MET A 172 -3.90 -10.53 19.57
C MET A 172 -4.19 -12.03 19.37
N ARG A 173 -3.22 -12.82 18.89
CA ARG A 173 -3.39 -14.26 18.58
C ARG A 173 -2.18 -15.08 19.02
N ASP A 174 -2.00 -15.23 20.32
CA ASP A 174 -1.02 -16.16 20.93
C ASP A 174 0.41 -16.07 20.37
N GLY A 175 0.87 -14.87 19.99
CA GLY A 175 2.22 -14.69 19.44
C GLY A 175 2.41 -15.25 18.03
N THR A 176 1.34 -15.44 17.27
CA THR A 176 1.44 -15.91 15.88
C THR A 176 2.22 -14.90 15.04
N MET A 177 3.22 -15.39 14.31
CA MET A 177 4.02 -14.57 13.39
C MET A 177 3.20 -14.18 12.17
N LEU A 178 3.14 -12.89 11.87
CA LEU A 178 2.58 -12.32 10.66
C LEU A 178 3.65 -11.51 9.91
N TYR A 179 3.43 -11.31 8.62
CA TYR A 179 4.25 -10.41 7.80
C TYR A 179 3.39 -9.23 7.37
N GLN A 180 3.74 -8.04 7.84
CA GLN A 180 3.09 -6.82 7.39
C GLN A 180 3.78 -6.37 6.10
N THR A 181 3.04 -6.41 5.00
CA THR A 181 3.55 -6.14 3.66
C THR A 181 2.91 -4.88 3.09
N ALA A 182 3.75 -3.91 2.74
CA ALA A 182 3.37 -2.79 1.89
C ALA A 182 3.51 -3.21 0.42
N ILE A 183 2.51 -2.85 -0.39
CA ILE A 183 2.43 -3.07 -1.83
C ILE A 183 2.45 -1.70 -2.49
N ILE A 184 3.49 -1.44 -3.28
CA ILE A 184 3.68 -0.19 -4.00
C ILE A 184 3.64 -0.50 -5.50
N ASP A 185 2.72 0.12 -6.23
CA ASP A 185 2.67 0.00 -7.69
C ASP A 185 3.80 0.85 -8.31
N LEU A 186 4.71 0.21 -9.02
CA LEU A 186 5.84 0.85 -9.72
C LEU A 186 5.56 1.07 -11.20
N THR A 187 4.38 0.72 -11.70
CA THR A 187 4.07 0.68 -13.13
C THR A 187 4.18 2.06 -13.78
N GLU A 188 3.55 3.08 -13.20
CA GLU A 188 3.62 4.44 -13.75
C GLU A 188 5.04 5.01 -13.70
N ARG A 189 5.75 4.80 -12.58
CA ARG A 189 7.13 5.23 -12.42
C ARG A 189 8.03 4.61 -13.48
N LYS A 190 7.94 3.30 -13.70
CA LYS A 190 8.76 2.61 -14.72
C LYS A 190 8.38 3.01 -16.14
N ARG A 191 7.10 3.24 -16.43
CA ARG A 191 6.67 3.78 -17.73
C ARG A 191 7.25 5.17 -17.99
N ALA A 192 7.28 6.04 -16.98
CA ALA A 192 7.90 7.37 -17.10
C ALA A 192 9.42 7.29 -17.29
N GLU A 193 10.10 6.46 -16.50
CA GLU A 193 11.55 6.20 -16.64
C GLU A 193 11.89 5.69 -18.05
N GLU A 194 11.11 4.73 -18.58
CA GLU A 194 11.34 4.19 -19.92
C GLU A 194 10.99 5.20 -21.03
N ALA A 195 9.93 5.99 -20.87
CA ALA A 195 9.58 7.03 -21.83
C ALA A 195 10.69 8.09 -21.94
N ILE A 196 11.29 8.49 -20.81
CA ILE A 196 12.45 9.39 -20.79
C ILE A 196 13.62 8.74 -21.50
N ARG A 197 13.94 7.48 -21.18
CA ARG A 197 15.06 6.74 -21.80
C ARG A 197 14.90 6.60 -23.31
N GLN A 198 13.69 6.31 -23.79
CA GLN A 198 13.40 6.21 -25.22
C GLN A 198 13.47 7.56 -25.91
N SER A 199 13.00 8.63 -25.26
CA SER A 199 13.12 10.00 -25.75
C SER A 199 14.59 10.42 -25.89
N GLU A 200 15.41 10.15 -24.86
CA GLU A 200 16.84 10.44 -24.89
C GLU A 200 17.57 9.66 -25.99
N LYS A 201 17.27 8.35 -26.12
CA LYS A 201 17.83 7.53 -27.20
C LYS A 201 17.44 8.06 -28.58
N ARG A 202 16.17 8.45 -28.76
CA ARG A 202 15.69 9.04 -30.00
C ARG A 202 16.35 10.38 -30.29
N TYR A 203 16.48 11.24 -29.27
CA TYR A 203 17.20 12.51 -29.37
C TYR A 203 18.65 12.28 -29.81
N ARG A 204 19.40 11.41 -29.13
CA ARG A 204 20.80 11.09 -29.49
C ARG A 204 20.90 10.56 -30.92
N THR A 205 20.01 9.63 -31.29
CA THR A 205 19.99 9.08 -32.65
C THR A 205 19.76 10.15 -33.71
N LEU A 206 18.78 11.04 -33.51
CA LEU A 206 18.50 12.12 -34.45
C LEU A 206 19.63 13.16 -34.48
N PHE A 207 20.12 13.55 -33.30
CA PHE A 207 21.21 14.50 -33.15
C PHE A 207 22.46 14.05 -33.90
N ASP A 208 22.80 12.74 -33.83
CA ASP A 208 23.98 12.18 -34.49
C ASP A 208 23.78 11.92 -36.00
N LEU A 209 22.56 11.57 -36.44
CA LEU A 209 22.28 11.23 -37.85
C LEU A 209 21.91 12.41 -38.75
N VAL A 210 21.58 13.57 -38.18
CA VAL A 210 21.26 14.76 -38.99
C VAL A 210 22.52 15.17 -39.76
N PRO A 211 22.49 15.25 -41.11
CA PRO A 211 23.67 15.51 -41.95
C PRO A 211 24.07 17.00 -41.96
N VAL A 212 23.97 17.65 -40.80
CA VAL A 212 24.30 19.05 -40.57
C VAL A 212 25.03 19.12 -39.23
N ALA A 213 26.01 20.02 -39.14
CA ALA A 213 26.65 20.34 -37.87
C ALA A 213 25.64 20.96 -36.90
N VAL A 214 25.43 20.32 -35.76
CA VAL A 214 24.55 20.81 -34.68
C VAL A 214 25.38 21.10 -33.44
N TYR A 215 25.16 22.28 -32.86
CA TYR A 215 25.71 22.68 -31.57
C TYR A 215 24.57 23.16 -30.68
N THR A 216 24.59 22.77 -29.42
CA THR A 216 23.77 23.39 -28.37
C THR A 216 24.67 24.23 -27.48
N CYS A 217 24.21 25.43 -27.12
CA CYS A 217 24.96 26.34 -26.28
C CYS A 217 24.08 26.97 -25.21
N ASP A 218 24.71 27.42 -24.13
CA ASP A 218 24.04 28.23 -23.12
C ASP A 218 23.80 29.68 -23.61
N ALA A 219 23.13 30.48 -22.78
CA ALA A 219 22.85 31.89 -23.10
C ALA A 219 24.11 32.77 -23.30
N LYS A 220 25.31 32.28 -22.96
CA LYS A 220 26.60 32.98 -23.12
C LYS A 220 27.41 32.41 -24.30
N GLY A 221 26.83 31.51 -25.09
CA GLY A 221 27.47 30.88 -26.25
C GLY A 221 28.40 29.71 -25.91
N LEU A 222 28.39 29.22 -24.67
CA LEU A 222 29.22 28.10 -24.24
C LEU A 222 28.67 26.79 -24.79
N ILE A 223 29.50 26.02 -25.50
CA ILE A 223 29.07 24.78 -26.13
C ILE A 223 28.82 23.69 -25.08
N GLN A 224 27.59 23.19 -25.05
CA GLN A 224 27.14 22.13 -24.14
C GLN A 224 27.14 20.78 -24.83
N GLU A 225 26.60 20.70 -26.05
CA GLU A 225 26.60 19.49 -26.87
C GLU A 225 26.90 19.81 -28.33
N TYR A 226 27.42 18.82 -29.05
CA TYR A 226 27.67 18.88 -30.49
C TYR A 226 27.61 17.47 -31.08
N ASN A 227 27.16 17.35 -32.34
CA ASN A 227 27.08 16.06 -33.04
C ASN A 227 28.37 15.74 -33.82
N GLN A 228 28.44 14.56 -34.43
CA GLN A 228 29.63 14.14 -35.17
C GLN A 228 29.92 15.04 -36.38
N HIS A 229 28.89 15.47 -37.10
CA HIS A 229 29.05 16.39 -38.24
C HIS A 229 29.58 17.77 -37.83
N ALA A 230 29.28 18.22 -36.61
CA ALA A 230 29.91 19.42 -36.04
C ALA A 230 31.41 19.23 -35.81
N VAL A 231 31.85 18.05 -35.37
CA VAL A 231 33.30 17.75 -35.25
C VAL A 231 33.96 17.77 -36.62
N GLU A 232 33.33 17.18 -37.63
CA GLU A 232 33.82 17.14 -39.01
C GLU A 232 33.92 18.55 -39.62
N LEU A 233 32.87 19.36 -39.47
CA LEU A 233 32.86 20.74 -39.95
C LEU A 233 33.93 21.59 -39.28
N TRP A 234 34.12 21.42 -37.97
CA TRP A 234 35.09 22.22 -37.22
C TRP A 234 36.53 21.70 -37.34
N GLY A 235 36.72 20.47 -37.82
CA GLY A 235 38.02 19.80 -37.96
C GLY A 235 38.64 19.33 -36.65
N ARG A 236 37.96 19.53 -35.50
CA ARG A 236 38.38 19.06 -34.18
C ARG A 236 37.18 18.87 -33.27
N ALA A 237 37.31 18.01 -32.26
CA ALA A 237 36.29 17.86 -31.23
C ALA A 237 36.43 18.99 -30.19
N PRO A 238 35.40 19.84 -30.01
CA PRO A 238 35.46 20.89 -29.02
C PRO A 238 35.31 20.38 -27.59
N LYS A 239 35.93 21.08 -26.65
CA LYS A 239 35.82 20.81 -25.21
C LYS A 239 34.50 21.33 -24.70
N ARG A 240 33.65 20.40 -24.26
CA ARG A 240 32.35 20.71 -23.66
C ARG A 240 32.53 21.60 -22.42
N ASN A 241 31.69 22.60 -22.30
CA ASN A 241 31.66 23.55 -21.17
C ASN A 241 32.99 24.28 -20.91
N ASP A 242 33.89 24.38 -21.90
CA ASP A 242 35.13 25.14 -21.78
C ASP A 242 34.90 26.61 -22.19
N PRO A 243 35.09 27.60 -21.28
CA PRO A 243 34.86 29.01 -21.59
C PRO A 243 35.68 29.57 -22.76
N SER A 244 36.79 28.90 -23.11
CA SER A 244 37.63 29.24 -24.26
C SER A 244 37.08 28.74 -25.60
N GLU A 245 36.06 27.87 -25.58
CA GLU A 245 35.45 27.27 -26.77
C GLU A 245 33.98 27.69 -26.89
N LYS A 246 33.78 28.88 -27.47
CA LYS A 246 32.46 29.45 -27.77
C LYS A 246 32.06 29.20 -29.22
N PHE A 247 30.75 29.11 -29.45
CA PHE A 247 30.23 29.07 -30.81
C PHE A 247 30.54 30.39 -31.53
N CYS A 248 31.07 30.30 -32.76
CA CYS A 248 31.58 31.45 -33.52
C CYS A 248 30.51 32.47 -33.96
N GLY A 249 29.23 32.20 -33.68
CA GLY A 249 28.10 33.12 -33.90
C GLY A 249 27.65 33.89 -32.65
N SER A 250 28.40 33.84 -31.54
CA SER A 250 28.14 34.57 -30.28
C SER A 250 29.06 35.76 -30.05
#